data_AF-A0A7H8R9M5-F1
#
_entry.id   AF-A0A7H8R9M5-F1
#
_cell.length_a   1.000
_cell.length_b   1.000
_cell.length_c   1.000
_cell.angle_alpha   90.00
_cell.angle_beta   90.00
_cell.angle_gamma   90.00
#
_symmetry.space_group_name_H-M   'P 1'
#
loop_
_entity.id
_entity.type
_entity.pdbx_description
1 polymer ?
#
loop_
_entity_poly.entity_id
_entity_poly.type
_entity_poly.pdbx_seq_one_letter_code
_entity_poly.pdbx_strand_id
1 'polypeptide(L)'
;MRVLSISGIFLVATTQIVAGNNLNLAEERAAAVQQAFQLSWDAYYEHAFPHDQLKPVSQGADDSYGGWGATALDALDTAILMNNQQVVDQILDYVPTINFRSSSQGTVSLFETTIRYLGGLLSAYDLLNGPFSHLINDTSRATTLLTQADELAQSLKIAFNSETGMPYNGIDVGNQAIQGDPTNSLATIGTLVLEWTRLSDLTGNPEYGNLSQKAAPYLFNPQPSWASPWPGLVPNNLNISTGEFISDAINWDGGSDSYYEYLIKAYIYSPSQFSSYRDTWEAAVNSTIANLLQNTTTSSGQNLAYISTWDNGTFSSSMGHLVSFIGGNFLLGGSVLQRQDIIDYGILLTDGWYAAYSSSATKIGPGALSWNATAAADAGQSDQYDQLGFYYTAPQYVLRPETLESYYYAYRITGDQKYRDWSWEAFVGINSTCWTGSGYAEINNVDDTNQGGGFNDLQDSFLLAEVWKYAYLIQTDDAVWQVGKNGTNQFVYNTEAHPIKVKGN
;
A
#
# COMPACT_ATOMS: atom_id res chain seq x y z
N MET A 1 -16.80 23.12 -39.62
CA MET A 1 -16.53 22.08 -40.63
C MET A 1 -15.03 22.03 -40.90
N ARG A 2 -14.34 21.10 -40.24
CA ARG A 2 -13.24 20.25 -40.76
C ARG A 2 -12.57 19.57 -39.57
N VAL A 3 -12.89 18.30 -39.45
CA VAL A 3 -12.20 17.29 -38.63
C VAL A 3 -10.78 17.15 -39.19
N LEU A 4 -9.77 17.16 -38.33
CA LEU A 4 -8.41 16.77 -38.68
C LEU A 4 -8.07 15.52 -37.86
N SER A 5 -8.21 14.38 -38.51
CA SER A 5 -7.64 13.11 -38.06
C SER A 5 -6.13 13.17 -38.26
N ILE A 6 -5.35 12.88 -37.22
CA ILE A 6 -3.92 12.66 -37.33
C ILE A 6 -3.68 11.15 -37.25
N SER A 7 -3.47 10.53 -38.41
CA SER A 7 -2.85 9.23 -38.54
C SER A 7 -1.36 9.44 -38.78
N GLY A 8 -0.52 9.02 -37.84
CA GLY A 8 0.95 9.16 -37.90
C GLY A 8 1.64 7.81 -38.05
N ILE A 9 2.45 7.69 -39.10
CA ILE A 9 3.18 6.52 -39.59
C ILE A 9 4.43 6.25 -38.72
N PHE A 10 4.66 4.98 -38.35
CA PHE A 10 5.92 4.49 -37.79
C PHE A 10 6.95 4.24 -38.89
N LEU A 11 8.14 4.82 -38.79
CA LEU A 11 9.31 4.50 -39.61
C LEU A 11 10.41 3.91 -38.71
N VAL A 12 10.89 2.73 -39.06
CA VAL A 12 11.96 1.99 -38.38
C VAL A 12 13.32 2.60 -38.73
N ALA A 13 14.13 2.92 -37.72
CA ALA A 13 15.55 3.20 -37.88
C ALA A 13 16.36 2.38 -36.86
N THR A 14 17.23 1.51 -37.37
CA THR A 14 18.06 0.57 -36.61
C THR A 14 19.35 1.20 -36.08
N THR A 15 19.64 0.88 -34.82
CA THR A 15 20.97 0.68 -34.19
C THR A 15 21.98 1.83 -34.21
N GLN A 16 21.76 2.82 -33.33
CA GLN A 16 22.76 3.40 -32.40
C GLN A 16 22.09 4.42 -31.45
N ILE A 17 20.94 4.09 -30.86
CA ILE A 17 20.22 4.94 -29.89
C ILE A 17 19.45 4.01 -28.94
N VAL A 18 20.06 3.58 -27.82
CA VAL A 18 19.34 2.76 -26.82
C VAL A 18 19.29 3.47 -25.47
N ALA A 19 20.38 4.11 -25.04
CA ALA A 19 20.37 4.88 -23.79
C ALA A 19 19.53 6.18 -23.89
N GLY A 20 19.59 6.90 -25.01
CA GLY A 20 18.87 8.17 -25.19
C GLY A 20 17.35 8.03 -25.40
N ASN A 21 16.91 6.94 -26.04
CA ASN A 21 15.47 6.69 -26.25
C ASN A 21 14.77 6.23 -24.97
N ASN A 22 15.48 5.50 -24.09
CA ASN A 22 14.91 5.00 -22.84
C ASN A 22 14.70 6.11 -21.80
N LEU A 23 15.59 7.12 -21.74
CA LEU A 23 15.40 8.29 -20.87
C LEU A 23 14.18 9.12 -21.33
N ASN A 24 14.05 9.35 -22.64
CA ASN A 24 12.88 10.07 -23.17
C ASN A 24 11.57 9.30 -22.91
N LEU A 25 11.56 7.97 -23.01
CA LEU A 25 10.39 7.15 -22.68
C LEU A 25 10.05 7.18 -21.19
N ALA A 26 11.07 7.10 -20.32
CA ALA A 26 10.91 7.19 -18.87
C ALA A 26 10.22 8.50 -18.46
N GLU A 27 10.71 9.61 -18.99
CA GLU A 27 10.20 10.95 -18.76
C GLU A 27 8.77 11.10 -19.29
N GLU A 28 8.48 10.61 -20.50
CA GLU A 28 7.12 10.60 -21.06
C GLU A 28 6.13 9.81 -20.19
N ARG A 29 6.54 8.65 -19.68
CA ARG A 29 5.71 7.84 -18.78
C ARG A 29 5.50 8.53 -17.44
N ALA A 30 6.54 9.10 -16.84
CA ALA A 30 6.43 9.85 -15.60
C ALA A 30 5.49 11.06 -15.75
N ALA A 31 5.59 11.81 -16.85
CA ALA A 31 4.72 12.94 -17.17
C ALA A 31 3.25 12.51 -17.35
N ALA A 32 2.99 11.36 -17.97
CA ALA A 32 1.63 10.83 -18.11
C ALA A 32 1.02 10.46 -16.75
N VAL A 33 1.80 9.89 -15.83
CA VAL A 33 1.33 9.59 -14.46
C VAL A 33 1.08 10.90 -13.68
N GLN A 34 1.95 11.91 -13.81
CA GLN A 34 1.71 13.23 -13.23
C GLN A 34 0.42 13.87 -13.76
N GLN A 35 0.11 13.69 -15.05
CA GLN A 35 -1.15 14.16 -15.63
C GLN A 35 -2.36 13.44 -15.02
N ALA A 36 -2.30 12.11 -14.86
CA ALA A 36 -3.36 11.34 -14.20
C ALA A 36 -3.57 11.80 -12.75
N PHE A 37 -2.48 12.01 -12.00
CA PHE A 37 -2.53 12.57 -10.65
C PHE A 37 -3.19 13.95 -10.63
N GLN A 38 -2.81 14.85 -11.55
CA GLN A 38 -3.41 16.18 -11.65
C GLN A 38 -4.90 16.12 -11.94
N LEU A 39 -5.32 15.24 -12.87
CA LEU A 39 -6.74 15.04 -13.17
C LEU A 39 -7.53 14.49 -11.97
N SER A 40 -6.95 13.54 -11.23
CA SER A 40 -7.54 13.03 -9.97
C SER A 40 -7.68 14.14 -8.93
N TRP A 41 -6.63 14.93 -8.74
CA TRP A 41 -6.62 16.04 -7.79
C TRP A 41 -7.62 17.13 -8.17
N ASP A 42 -7.65 17.57 -9.42
CA ASP A 42 -8.56 18.62 -9.89
C ASP A 42 -10.02 18.21 -9.68
N ALA A 43 -10.37 16.97 -10.01
CA ALA A 43 -11.73 16.45 -9.79
C ALA A 43 -12.09 16.37 -8.30
N TYR A 44 -11.17 15.89 -7.45
CA TYR A 44 -11.36 15.88 -6.01
C TYR A 44 -11.51 17.30 -5.44
N TYR A 45 -10.61 18.21 -5.83
CA TYR A 45 -10.59 19.58 -5.34
C TYR A 45 -11.85 20.37 -5.74
N GLU A 46 -12.39 20.11 -6.94
CA GLU A 46 -13.62 20.74 -7.41
C GLU A 46 -14.88 20.19 -6.74
N HIS A 47 -14.99 18.88 -6.57
CA HIS A 47 -16.26 18.22 -6.23
C HIS A 47 -16.36 17.69 -4.80
N ALA A 48 -15.23 17.44 -4.14
CA ALA A 48 -15.22 16.77 -2.85
C ALA A 48 -14.40 17.50 -1.77
N PHE A 49 -13.35 18.24 -2.10
CA PHE A 49 -12.55 18.92 -1.08
C PHE A 49 -13.41 19.90 -0.23
N PRO A 50 -13.33 19.86 1.11
CA PRO A 50 -12.36 19.15 1.95
C PRO A 50 -12.86 17.83 2.57
N HIS A 51 -13.87 17.16 1.98
CA HIS A 51 -14.30 15.83 2.39
C HIS A 51 -13.22 14.75 2.14
N ASP A 52 -13.39 13.57 2.71
CA ASP A 52 -12.35 12.54 2.67
C ASP A 52 -12.08 11.99 1.27
N GLN A 53 -13.14 11.69 0.52
CA GLN A 53 -13.04 10.98 -0.77
C GLN A 53 -14.00 11.54 -1.81
N LEU A 54 -13.64 11.35 -3.08
CA LEU A 54 -14.45 11.70 -4.24
C LEU A 54 -15.40 10.55 -4.61
N LYS A 55 -16.63 10.89 -4.99
CA LYS A 55 -17.55 10.00 -5.72
C LYS A 55 -17.51 10.36 -7.20
N PRO A 56 -16.64 9.71 -8.01
CA PRO A 56 -16.24 10.18 -9.33
C PRO A 56 -17.31 10.04 -10.42
N VAL A 57 -18.39 9.29 -10.19
CA VAL A 57 -19.52 9.13 -11.11
C VAL A 57 -20.61 10.14 -10.79
N SER A 58 -20.97 10.30 -9.51
CA SER A 58 -22.00 11.26 -9.08
C SER A 58 -21.48 12.69 -8.87
N GLN A 59 -20.16 12.89 -8.89
CA GLN A 59 -19.49 14.14 -8.51
C GLN A 59 -19.85 14.59 -7.09
N GLY A 60 -20.00 13.61 -6.20
CA GLY A 60 -20.25 13.82 -4.78
C GLY A 60 -19.01 13.57 -3.93
N ALA A 61 -19.23 13.45 -2.62
CA ALA A 61 -18.19 13.18 -1.65
C ALA A 61 -18.58 12.05 -0.69
N ASP A 62 -17.56 11.49 -0.03
CA ASP A 62 -17.67 10.56 1.10
C ASP A 62 -16.76 11.00 2.24
N ASP A 63 -17.15 10.70 3.48
CA ASP A 63 -16.37 10.98 4.70
C ASP A 63 -16.11 9.69 5.48
N SER A 64 -15.60 8.64 4.80
CA SER A 64 -15.31 7.33 5.39
C SER A 64 -14.16 7.31 6.41
N TYR A 65 -13.38 8.40 6.51
CA TYR A 65 -12.15 8.49 7.29
C TYR A 65 -12.15 9.64 8.30
N GLY A 66 -13.34 10.00 8.79
CA GLY A 66 -13.52 10.97 9.87
C GLY A 66 -13.79 12.41 9.44
N GLY A 67 -13.84 12.68 8.14
CA GLY A 67 -14.15 14.00 7.57
C GLY A 67 -13.02 15.01 7.77
N TRP A 68 -11.77 14.56 7.67
CA TRP A 68 -10.57 15.39 7.82
C TRP A 68 -9.84 15.62 6.50
N GLY A 69 -10.41 15.16 5.39
CA GLY A 69 -9.85 15.32 4.06
C GLY A 69 -8.78 14.27 3.76
N ALA A 70 -9.07 12.97 3.99
CA ALA A 70 -8.15 11.86 3.72
C ALA A 70 -7.37 12.00 2.40
N THR A 71 -8.07 12.22 1.27
CA THR A 71 -7.44 12.39 -0.04
C THR A 71 -6.46 13.56 -0.08
N ALA A 72 -6.73 14.66 0.64
CA ALA A 72 -5.80 15.79 0.71
C ALA A 72 -4.51 15.43 1.45
N LEU A 73 -4.59 14.71 2.57
CA LEU A 73 -3.39 14.35 3.35
C LEU A 73 -2.60 13.23 2.66
N ASP A 74 -3.30 12.25 2.08
CA ASP A 74 -2.70 11.14 1.37
C ASP A 74 -2.00 11.58 0.07
N ALA A 75 -2.53 12.60 -0.62
CA ALA A 75 -1.94 13.11 -1.85
C ALA A 75 -0.71 14.01 -1.63
N LEU A 76 -0.49 14.51 -0.41
CA LEU A 76 0.47 15.58 -0.15
C LEU A 76 1.91 15.19 -0.50
N ASP A 77 2.36 14.02 -0.03
CA ASP A 77 3.71 13.56 -0.29
C ASP A 77 3.91 13.14 -1.76
N THR A 78 2.89 12.60 -2.43
CA THR A 78 2.92 12.36 -3.89
C THR A 78 3.10 13.67 -4.63
N ALA A 79 2.34 14.71 -4.28
CA ALA A 79 2.48 16.04 -4.88
C ALA A 79 3.87 16.63 -4.65
N ILE A 80 4.45 16.44 -3.46
CA ILE A 80 5.84 16.82 -3.15
C ILE A 80 6.82 16.08 -4.06
N LEU A 81 6.71 14.75 -4.15
CA LEU A 81 7.59 13.91 -4.98
C LEU A 81 7.48 14.23 -6.49
N MET A 82 6.31 14.67 -6.92
CA MET A 82 6.04 15.14 -8.29
C MET A 82 6.42 16.61 -8.52
N ASN A 83 6.93 17.32 -7.50
CA ASN A 83 7.26 18.75 -7.56
C ASN A 83 6.04 19.63 -7.96
N ASN A 84 4.84 19.25 -7.52
CA ASN A 84 3.58 19.91 -7.85
C ASN A 84 3.25 21.01 -6.83
N GLN A 85 3.85 22.19 -7.03
CA GLN A 85 3.72 23.34 -6.13
C GLN A 85 2.25 23.73 -5.84
N GLN A 86 1.37 23.68 -6.85
CA GLN A 86 -0.03 24.09 -6.69
C GLN A 86 -0.75 23.22 -5.67
N VAL A 87 -0.65 21.90 -5.82
CA VAL A 87 -1.33 20.93 -4.94
C VAL A 87 -0.73 20.98 -3.53
N VAL A 88 0.60 21.06 -3.44
CA VAL A 88 1.30 21.23 -2.16
C VAL A 88 0.80 22.48 -1.42
N ASP A 89 0.69 23.62 -2.10
CA ASP A 89 0.23 24.85 -1.46
C ASP A 89 -1.22 24.76 -1.00
N GLN A 90 -2.11 24.21 -1.82
CA GLN A 90 -3.53 24.04 -1.48
C GLN A 90 -3.72 23.17 -0.23
N ILE A 91 -2.99 22.05 -0.13
CA ILE A 91 -3.08 21.16 1.02
C ILE A 91 -2.46 21.80 2.26
N LEU A 92 -1.27 22.40 2.15
CA LEU A 92 -0.61 23.04 3.29
C LEU A 92 -1.40 24.23 3.86
N ASP A 93 -2.22 24.89 3.05
CA ASP A 93 -3.16 25.93 3.51
C ASP A 93 -4.37 25.34 4.25
N TYR A 94 -4.75 24.11 3.92
CA TYR A 94 -5.86 23.39 4.55
C TYR A 94 -5.49 22.75 5.88
N VAL A 95 -4.31 22.13 5.97
CA VAL A 95 -3.80 21.43 7.17
C VAL A 95 -4.07 22.17 8.50
N PRO A 96 -3.77 23.47 8.67
CA PRO A 96 -4.01 24.17 9.93
C PRO A 96 -5.49 24.33 10.32
N THR A 97 -6.42 24.04 9.42
CA THR A 97 -7.88 24.17 9.66
C THR A 97 -8.50 22.89 10.22
N ILE A 98 -7.78 21.76 10.16
CA ILE A 98 -8.29 20.45 10.56
C ILE A 98 -8.39 20.36 12.09
N ASN A 99 -9.50 19.82 12.60
CA ASN A 99 -9.69 19.56 14.02
C ASN A 99 -9.82 18.06 14.29
N PHE A 100 -8.71 17.41 14.62
CA PHE A 100 -8.65 15.96 14.91
C PHE A 100 -9.33 15.55 16.24
N ARG A 101 -9.82 16.51 17.02
CA ARG A 101 -10.61 16.25 18.24
C ARG A 101 -12.11 16.11 17.96
N SER A 102 -12.53 16.16 16.70
CA SER A 102 -13.92 15.95 16.29
C SER A 102 -13.94 15.21 14.97
N SER A 103 -14.90 14.32 14.78
CA SER A 103 -15.08 13.56 13.54
C SER A 103 -16.49 13.78 13.02
N SER A 104 -16.67 13.78 11.69
CA SER A 104 -18.00 13.69 11.07
C SER A 104 -18.63 12.30 11.28
N GLN A 105 -17.81 11.32 11.65
CA GLN A 105 -18.22 9.98 12.05
C GLN A 105 -18.33 9.83 13.56
N GLY A 106 -19.11 8.84 14.01
CA GLY A 106 -19.19 8.47 15.42
C GLY A 106 -17.93 7.76 15.93
N THR A 107 -17.37 6.86 15.12
CA THR A 107 -16.20 6.04 15.47
C THR A 107 -15.18 6.11 14.34
N VAL A 108 -13.92 6.39 14.67
CA VAL A 108 -12.79 6.37 13.74
C VAL A 108 -11.90 5.15 14.01
N SER A 109 -11.24 4.67 12.95
CA SER A 109 -10.29 3.54 13.00
C SER A 109 -8.90 4.04 13.34
N LEU A 110 -8.27 3.51 14.40
CA LEU A 110 -6.89 3.82 14.77
C LEU A 110 -5.92 3.48 13.63
N PHE A 111 -6.10 2.31 13.02
CA PHE A 111 -5.28 1.81 11.93
C PHE A 111 -5.36 2.73 10.71
N GLU A 112 -6.56 2.93 10.16
CA GLU A 112 -6.76 3.77 8.97
C GLU A 112 -6.28 5.20 9.22
N THR A 113 -6.55 5.72 10.42
CA THR A 113 -6.14 7.08 10.76
C THR A 113 -4.61 7.22 10.87
N THR A 114 -3.95 6.18 11.38
CA THR A 114 -2.49 6.16 11.55
C THR A 114 -1.79 6.09 10.20
N ILE A 115 -2.19 5.15 9.34
CA ILE A 115 -1.46 4.89 8.10
C ILE A 115 -1.65 6.02 7.08
N ARG A 116 -2.83 6.66 7.04
CA ARG A 116 -3.18 7.76 6.12
C ARG A 116 -2.74 9.12 6.67
N TYR A 117 -3.46 9.63 7.67
CA TYR A 117 -3.23 10.99 8.18
C TYR A 117 -1.89 11.14 8.90
N LEU A 118 -1.60 10.26 9.88
CA LEU A 118 -0.35 10.39 10.63
C LEU A 118 0.86 10.08 9.72
N GLY A 119 0.76 9.04 8.90
CA GLY A 119 1.75 8.70 7.87
C GLY A 119 2.02 9.86 6.90
N GLY A 120 0.97 10.41 6.28
CA GLY A 120 1.04 11.51 5.32
C GLY A 120 1.59 12.80 5.91
N LEU A 121 1.15 13.18 7.12
CA LEU A 121 1.68 14.37 7.83
C LEU A 121 3.17 14.23 8.14
N LEU A 122 3.59 13.07 8.66
CA LEU A 122 4.99 12.81 9.01
C LEU A 122 5.89 12.72 7.77
N SER A 123 5.41 12.09 6.70
CA SER A 123 6.16 12.00 5.44
C SER A 123 6.33 13.37 4.79
N ALA A 124 5.25 14.15 4.68
CA ALA A 124 5.31 15.51 4.15
C ALA A 124 6.27 16.38 4.97
N TYR A 125 6.27 16.24 6.31
CA TYR A 125 7.24 16.90 7.17
C TYR A 125 8.68 16.50 6.81
N ASP A 126 8.97 15.20 6.72
CA ASP A 126 10.31 14.69 6.43
C ASP A 126 10.83 15.10 5.05
N LEU A 127 9.96 15.15 4.05
CA LEU A 127 10.28 15.59 2.70
C LEU A 127 10.53 17.11 2.63
N LEU A 128 9.61 17.91 3.18
CA LEU A 128 9.71 19.39 3.16
C LEU A 128 10.77 19.93 4.10
N ASN A 129 11.12 19.22 5.18
CA ASN A 129 12.24 19.57 6.05
C ASN A 129 13.56 18.90 5.59
N GLY A 130 13.55 18.25 4.43
CA GLY A 130 14.68 17.53 3.87
C GLY A 130 14.85 17.80 2.37
N PRO A 131 14.74 16.77 1.52
CA PRO A 131 15.07 16.87 0.09
C PRO A 131 14.22 17.89 -0.70
N PHE A 132 13.01 18.21 -0.23
CA PHE A 132 12.06 19.10 -0.91
C PHE A 132 11.85 20.43 -0.18
N SER A 133 12.80 20.86 0.65
CA SER A 133 12.72 22.15 1.34
C SER A 133 12.58 23.37 0.43
N HIS A 134 12.91 23.24 -0.85
CA HIS A 134 12.72 24.28 -1.86
C HIS A 134 11.25 24.54 -2.25
N LEU A 135 10.33 23.61 -1.95
CA LEU A 135 8.88 23.76 -2.22
C LEU A 135 8.17 24.70 -1.24
N ILE A 136 8.83 25.05 -0.13
CA ILE A 136 8.28 25.98 0.85
C ILE A 136 9.27 27.10 1.14
N ASN A 137 8.78 28.34 1.11
CA ASN A 137 9.57 29.51 1.51
C ASN A 137 9.45 29.82 3.00
N ASP A 138 8.44 29.25 3.67
CA ASP A 138 8.18 29.41 5.10
C ASP A 138 8.23 28.04 5.79
N THR A 139 9.28 27.81 6.56
CA THR A 139 9.49 26.57 7.34
C THR A 139 8.43 26.36 8.43
N SER A 140 7.65 27.39 8.78
CA SER A 140 6.54 27.25 9.71
C SER A 140 5.45 26.32 9.17
N ARG A 141 5.25 26.27 7.84
CA ARG A 141 4.28 25.37 7.20
C ARG A 141 4.62 23.90 7.43
N ALA A 142 5.91 23.54 7.34
CA ALA A 142 6.36 22.20 7.72
C ALA A 142 6.15 21.96 9.22
N THR A 143 6.47 22.94 10.07
CA THR A 143 6.26 22.81 11.53
C THR A 143 4.79 22.54 11.88
N THR A 144 3.84 23.16 11.19
CA THR A 144 2.40 22.92 11.36
C THR A 144 2.00 21.48 11.07
N LEU A 145 2.61 20.80 10.08
CA LEU A 145 2.36 19.37 9.84
C LEU A 145 2.70 18.54 11.08
N LEU A 146 3.86 18.79 11.69
CA LEU A 146 4.28 18.07 12.89
C LEU A 146 3.40 18.41 14.11
N THR A 147 2.96 19.66 14.24
CA THR A 147 1.98 20.05 15.28
C THR A 147 0.67 19.29 15.11
N GLN A 148 0.15 19.20 13.89
CA GLN A 148 -1.09 18.46 13.60
C GLN A 148 -0.93 16.95 13.80
N ALA A 149 0.24 16.39 13.47
CA ALA A 149 0.56 14.99 13.74
C ALA A 149 0.55 14.69 15.26
N ASP A 150 1.12 15.59 16.07
CA ASP A 150 1.09 15.48 17.53
C ASP A 150 -0.34 15.58 18.09
N GLU A 151 -1.14 16.55 17.62
CA GLU A 151 -2.54 16.70 18.03
C GLU A 151 -3.41 15.48 17.66
N LEU A 152 -3.18 14.91 16.49
CA LEU A 152 -3.84 13.68 16.05
C LEU A 152 -3.48 12.51 16.97
N ALA A 153 -2.19 12.25 17.21
CA ALA A 153 -1.76 11.16 18.09
C ALA A 153 -2.28 11.32 19.52
N GLN A 154 -2.31 12.56 20.04
CA GLN A 154 -2.94 12.84 21.34
C GLN A 154 -4.43 12.50 21.35
N SER A 155 -5.15 12.69 20.24
CA SER A 155 -6.57 12.38 20.13
C SER A 155 -6.85 10.88 20.02
N LEU A 156 -5.88 10.11 19.50
CA LEU A 156 -5.99 8.66 19.28
C LEU A 156 -5.44 7.82 20.43
N LYS A 157 -4.51 8.34 21.24
CA LYS A 157 -3.74 7.50 22.19
C LYS A 157 -4.56 6.79 23.26
N ILE A 158 -5.81 7.21 23.49
CA ILE A 158 -6.73 6.48 24.36
C ILE A 158 -6.97 5.03 23.90
N ALA A 159 -6.82 4.73 22.61
CA ALA A 159 -6.93 3.38 22.08
C ALA A 159 -6.04 2.36 22.80
N PHE A 160 -4.86 2.79 23.26
CA PHE A 160 -3.89 1.94 23.97
C PHE A 160 -4.22 1.75 25.46
N ASN A 161 -5.35 2.29 25.94
CA ASN A 161 -5.78 2.16 27.34
C ASN A 161 -6.50 0.84 27.60
N SER A 162 -5.82 -0.26 27.33
CA SER A 162 -6.24 -1.63 27.67
C SER A 162 -5.34 -2.23 28.74
N GLU A 163 -5.75 -3.35 29.34
CA GLU A 163 -4.96 -4.05 30.37
C GLU A 163 -3.59 -4.52 29.86
N THR A 164 -3.52 -4.96 28.60
CA THR A 164 -2.29 -5.39 27.92
C THR A 164 -1.51 -4.24 27.30
N GLY A 165 -2.15 -3.08 27.12
CA GLY A 165 -1.64 -1.98 26.31
C GLY A 165 -1.80 -2.17 24.80
N MET A 166 -2.42 -3.26 24.36
CA MET A 166 -2.81 -3.48 22.97
C MET A 166 -3.93 -2.50 22.58
N PRO A 167 -3.91 -1.92 21.37
CA PRO A 167 -4.89 -0.94 20.99
C PRO A 167 -6.26 -1.54 20.70
N TYR A 168 -7.32 -0.82 21.08
CA TYR A 168 -8.63 -0.90 20.42
C TYR A 168 -8.57 -0.17 19.08
N ASN A 169 -9.21 -0.70 18.04
CA ASN A 169 -9.22 -0.02 16.74
C ASN A 169 -10.28 1.09 16.64
N GLY A 170 -11.45 0.93 17.29
CA GLY A 170 -12.53 1.92 17.24
C GLY A 170 -12.43 2.98 18.34
N ILE A 171 -12.40 4.25 17.96
CA ILE A 171 -12.27 5.40 18.87
C ILE A 171 -13.33 6.46 18.56
N ASP A 172 -13.95 7.02 19.58
CA ASP A 172 -14.68 8.29 19.50
C ASP A 172 -13.75 9.40 19.99
N VAL A 173 -13.18 10.15 19.05
CA VAL A 173 -12.20 11.21 19.35
C VAL A 173 -12.84 12.42 20.04
N GLY A 174 -14.14 12.67 19.81
CA GLY A 174 -14.85 13.81 20.38
C GLY A 174 -15.13 13.63 21.87
N ASN A 175 -15.55 12.42 22.24
CA ASN A 175 -15.78 12.08 23.64
C ASN A 175 -14.55 11.50 24.33
N GLN A 176 -13.44 11.31 23.60
CA GLN A 176 -12.25 10.61 24.09
C GLN A 176 -12.64 9.27 24.73
N ALA A 177 -13.29 8.42 23.93
CA ALA A 177 -13.83 7.14 24.38
C ALA A 177 -13.45 6.00 23.44
N ILE A 178 -13.26 4.81 24.00
CA ILE A 178 -13.08 3.58 23.23
C ILE A 178 -14.46 3.10 22.75
N GLN A 179 -14.61 2.89 21.45
CA GLN A 179 -15.81 2.33 20.79
C GLN A 179 -15.45 1.11 19.92
N GLY A 180 -14.46 0.32 20.35
CA GLY A 180 -13.97 -0.85 19.62
C GLY A 180 -14.41 -2.18 20.25
N ASP A 181 -14.37 -3.23 19.44
CA ASP A 181 -14.56 -4.61 19.89
C ASP A 181 -13.48 -5.03 20.90
N PRO A 182 -13.76 -6.01 21.78
CA PRO A 182 -12.77 -6.57 22.71
C PRO A 182 -11.68 -7.39 22.01
N THR A 183 -11.72 -7.47 20.68
CA THR A 183 -10.78 -8.19 19.82
C THR A 183 -10.25 -7.26 18.75
N ASN A 184 -9.03 -7.49 18.27
CA ASN A 184 -8.45 -6.67 17.23
C ASN A 184 -7.58 -7.51 16.27
N SER A 185 -7.58 -7.13 15.00
CA SER A 185 -6.87 -7.86 13.95
C SER A 185 -5.35 -7.72 14.07
N LEU A 186 -4.62 -8.69 13.53
CA LEU A 186 -3.16 -8.70 13.54
C LEU A 186 -2.59 -7.45 12.85
N ALA A 187 -3.10 -7.10 11.66
CA ALA A 187 -2.66 -5.91 10.91
C ALA A 187 -2.93 -4.62 11.68
N THR A 188 -4.13 -4.42 12.20
CA THR A 188 -4.52 -3.18 12.91
C THR A 188 -3.74 -2.97 14.22
N ILE A 189 -3.25 -4.04 14.85
CA ILE A 189 -2.33 -3.96 16.00
C ILE A 189 -0.88 -3.72 15.53
N GLY A 190 -0.45 -4.47 14.53
CA GLY A 190 0.95 -4.54 14.08
C GLY A 190 1.44 -3.33 13.28
N THR A 191 0.53 -2.53 12.76
CA THR A 191 0.83 -1.51 11.72
C THR A 191 0.71 -0.09 12.27
N LEU A 192 1.38 0.14 13.40
CA LEU A 192 1.39 1.43 14.10
C LEU A 192 2.81 1.86 14.49
N VAL A 193 3.73 0.90 14.58
CA VAL A 193 5.05 1.12 15.20
C VAL A 193 5.88 2.16 14.43
N LEU A 194 5.75 2.25 13.12
CA LEU A 194 6.58 3.11 12.29
C LEU A 194 6.25 4.59 12.52
N GLU A 195 4.99 4.97 12.33
CA GLU A 195 4.49 6.34 12.45
C GLU A 195 4.60 6.84 13.89
N TRP A 196 4.16 6.02 14.85
CA TRP A 196 4.16 6.41 16.25
C TRP A 196 5.58 6.54 16.81
N THR A 197 6.52 5.67 16.39
CA THR A 197 7.94 5.83 16.75
C THR A 197 8.56 7.04 16.06
N ARG A 198 8.24 7.29 14.79
CA ARG A 198 8.72 8.49 14.07
C ARG A 198 8.26 9.77 14.75
N LEU A 199 6.99 9.83 15.16
CA LEU A 199 6.46 10.97 15.89
C LEU A 199 7.20 11.18 17.23
N SER A 200 7.50 10.11 17.97
CA SER A 200 8.33 10.21 19.18
C SER A 200 9.71 10.79 18.90
N ASP A 201 10.36 10.34 17.84
CA ASP A 201 11.70 10.82 17.48
C ASP A 201 11.70 12.29 17.05
N LEU A 202 10.63 12.75 16.38
CA LEU A 202 10.50 14.14 15.92
C LEU A 202 10.07 15.11 17.03
N THR A 203 9.17 14.70 17.93
CA THR A 203 8.65 15.53 19.03
C THR A 203 9.53 15.50 20.27
N GLY A 204 10.37 14.46 20.41
CA GLY A 204 11.10 14.17 21.65
C GLY A 204 10.22 13.57 22.76
N ASN A 205 8.93 13.32 22.52
CA ASN A 205 8.04 12.66 23.47
C ASN A 205 8.09 11.13 23.26
N PRO A 206 8.69 10.33 24.16
CA PRO A 206 8.81 8.87 23.96
C PRO A 206 7.48 8.11 24.14
N GLU A 207 6.40 8.76 24.61
CA GLU A 207 5.11 8.12 24.87
C GLU A 207 4.57 7.39 23.63
N TYR A 208 4.59 8.03 22.45
CA TYR A 208 3.99 7.49 21.23
C TYR A 208 4.62 6.16 20.77
N GLY A 209 5.95 6.16 20.61
CA GLY A 209 6.72 4.96 20.30
C GLY A 209 6.54 3.88 21.36
N ASN A 210 6.55 4.24 22.64
CA ASN A 210 6.35 3.27 23.72
C ASN A 210 4.96 2.62 23.67
N LEU A 211 3.90 3.37 23.37
CA LEU A 211 2.53 2.85 23.25
C LEU A 211 2.40 1.84 22.11
N SER A 212 2.84 2.22 20.91
CA SER A 212 2.75 1.35 19.71
C SER A 212 3.53 0.04 19.84
N GLN A 213 4.58 0.00 20.67
CA GLN A 213 5.40 -1.19 20.89
C GLN A 213 4.85 -2.14 21.98
N LYS A 214 3.83 -1.74 22.76
CA LYS A 214 3.32 -2.57 23.88
C LYS A 214 2.75 -3.92 23.44
N ALA A 215 2.22 -4.01 22.23
CA ALA A 215 1.66 -5.26 21.72
C ALA A 215 2.73 -6.26 21.25
N ALA A 216 3.97 -5.82 20.97
CA ALA A 216 4.99 -6.64 20.34
C ALA A 216 5.30 -7.97 21.08
N PRO A 217 5.38 -8.01 22.43
CA PRO A 217 5.60 -9.27 23.15
C PRO A 217 4.52 -10.32 22.90
N TYR A 218 3.26 -9.91 22.73
CA TYR A 218 2.12 -10.79 22.46
C TYR A 218 2.14 -11.33 21.03
N LEU A 219 2.55 -10.49 20.07
CA LEU A 219 2.67 -10.90 18.66
C LEU A 219 3.86 -11.83 18.43
N PHE A 220 4.98 -11.61 19.13
CA PHE A 220 6.23 -12.37 18.92
C PHE A 220 6.31 -13.64 19.76
N ASN A 221 5.55 -13.72 20.86
CA ASN A 221 5.46 -14.91 21.71
C ASN A 221 3.99 -15.34 21.81
N PRO A 222 3.39 -15.78 20.70
CA PRO A 222 1.96 -15.99 20.57
C PRO A 222 1.44 -17.01 21.57
N GLN A 223 0.30 -16.68 22.19
CA GLN A 223 -0.45 -17.57 23.07
C GLN A 223 -1.88 -17.74 22.55
N PRO A 224 -2.50 -18.91 22.75
CA PRO A 224 -1.92 -20.12 23.33
C PRO A 224 -0.92 -20.81 22.38
N SER A 225 -0.29 -21.91 22.81
CA SER A 225 0.78 -22.57 22.04
C SER A 225 0.37 -23.06 20.63
N TRP A 226 -0.93 -23.17 20.33
CA TRP A 226 -1.42 -23.51 19.00
C TRP A 226 -1.34 -22.33 18.02
N ALA A 227 -1.25 -21.09 18.52
CA ALA A 227 -1.28 -19.85 17.75
C ALA A 227 0.01 -19.55 16.97
N SER A 228 0.89 -20.53 16.82
CA SER A 228 2.03 -20.47 15.91
C SER A 228 2.40 -21.89 15.49
N PRO A 229 1.63 -22.50 14.55
CA PRO A 229 1.96 -23.82 14.03
C PRO A 229 3.32 -23.83 13.31
N TRP A 230 3.76 -22.67 12.80
CA TRP A 230 5.07 -22.46 12.21
C TRP A 230 5.71 -21.16 12.74
N PRO A 231 7.03 -21.15 13.02
CA PRO A 231 7.70 -19.97 13.58
C PRO A 231 7.45 -18.69 12.78
N GLY A 232 7.09 -17.62 13.48
CA GLY A 232 6.84 -16.30 12.90
C GLY A 232 5.48 -16.13 12.22
N LEU A 233 4.79 -17.22 11.86
CA LEU A 233 3.41 -17.15 11.37
C LEU A 233 2.43 -17.26 12.53
N VAL A 234 1.50 -16.31 12.59
CA VAL A 234 0.50 -16.18 13.66
C VAL A 234 -0.89 -15.88 13.08
N PRO A 235 -1.97 -16.25 13.78
CA PRO A 235 -3.32 -16.00 13.31
C PRO A 235 -3.71 -14.52 13.24
N ASN A 236 -4.80 -14.23 12.56
CA ASN A 236 -5.20 -12.87 12.20
C ASN A 236 -5.97 -12.08 13.27
N ASN A 237 -6.30 -12.64 14.45
CA ASN A 237 -7.15 -11.95 15.44
C ASN A 237 -6.80 -12.30 16.88
N LEU A 238 -6.80 -11.29 17.76
CA LEU A 238 -6.42 -11.39 19.16
C LEU A 238 -7.49 -10.81 20.09
N ASN A 239 -7.59 -11.35 21.30
CA ASN A 239 -8.32 -10.72 22.40
C ASN A 239 -7.46 -9.63 23.05
N ILE A 240 -7.98 -8.40 23.13
CA ILE A 240 -7.24 -7.23 23.61
C ILE A 240 -6.90 -7.35 25.10
N SER A 241 -7.80 -7.89 25.92
CA SER A 241 -7.64 -7.97 27.37
C SER A 241 -6.66 -9.06 27.81
N THR A 242 -6.55 -10.16 27.06
CA THR A 242 -5.65 -11.26 27.40
C THR A 242 -4.37 -11.26 26.57
N GLY A 243 -4.41 -10.69 25.36
CA GLY A 243 -3.34 -10.77 24.37
C GLY A 243 -3.21 -12.15 23.72
N GLU A 244 -4.20 -13.03 23.92
CA GLU A 244 -4.25 -14.35 23.30
C GLU A 244 -4.90 -14.28 21.91
N PHE A 245 -4.38 -15.08 20.97
CA PHE A 245 -4.99 -15.30 19.68
C PHE A 245 -6.27 -16.12 19.84
N ILE A 246 -7.28 -15.81 19.02
CA ILE A 246 -8.64 -16.38 19.11
C ILE A 246 -9.17 -16.91 17.77
N SER A 247 -8.35 -16.85 16.73
CA SER A 247 -8.61 -17.35 15.38
C SER A 247 -7.50 -18.32 15.02
N ASP A 248 -7.77 -19.30 14.15
CA ASP A 248 -6.74 -20.18 13.57
C ASP A 248 -6.26 -19.68 12.20
N ALA A 249 -6.88 -18.63 11.64
CA ALA A 249 -6.61 -18.20 10.27
C ALA A 249 -5.26 -17.48 10.13
N ILE A 250 -4.33 -18.09 9.39
CA ILE A 250 -3.01 -17.57 9.03
C ILE A 250 -3.00 -17.25 7.54
N ASN A 251 -2.68 -16.00 7.20
CA ASN A 251 -2.62 -15.51 5.83
C ASN A 251 -1.72 -14.27 5.72
N TRP A 252 -1.47 -13.85 4.48
CA TRP A 252 -0.84 -12.58 4.11
C TRP A 252 -1.86 -11.62 3.48
N ASP A 253 -3.16 -11.84 3.73
CA ASP A 253 -4.28 -11.06 3.17
C ASP A 253 -4.76 -10.02 4.18
N GLY A 254 -5.83 -9.32 3.85
CA GLY A 254 -6.45 -8.29 4.68
C GLY A 254 -6.62 -8.72 6.13
N GLY A 255 -6.10 -7.88 7.04
CA GLY A 255 -6.14 -8.13 8.48
C GLY A 255 -4.89 -8.84 9.04
N SER A 256 -3.95 -9.23 8.18
CA SER A 256 -2.65 -9.82 8.58
C SER A 256 -1.46 -9.23 7.82
N ASP A 257 -1.64 -8.94 6.53
CA ASP A 257 -0.68 -8.32 5.60
C ASP A 257 0.32 -7.35 6.24
N SER A 258 -0.13 -6.16 6.64
CA SER A 258 0.74 -5.04 6.98
C SER A 258 1.47 -5.23 8.32
N TYR A 259 1.05 -6.20 9.15
CA TYR A 259 1.84 -6.64 10.31
C TYR A 259 3.18 -7.22 9.83
N TYR A 260 3.15 -8.18 8.91
CA TYR A 260 4.38 -8.77 8.39
C TYR A 260 5.22 -7.74 7.64
N GLU A 261 4.55 -6.83 6.93
CA GLU A 261 5.20 -5.72 6.25
C GLU A 261 6.01 -4.84 7.21
N TYR A 262 5.41 -4.47 8.34
CA TYR A 262 6.03 -3.57 9.31
C TYR A 262 7.17 -4.20 10.09
N LEU A 263 7.25 -5.54 10.17
CA LEU A 263 8.37 -6.20 10.84
C LEU A 263 9.72 -5.83 10.20
N ILE A 264 9.84 -5.97 8.87
CA ILE A 264 11.09 -5.61 8.19
C ILE A 264 11.25 -4.09 8.03
N LYS A 265 10.15 -3.36 7.82
CA LYS A 265 10.19 -1.88 7.70
C LYS A 265 10.62 -1.21 9.01
N ALA A 266 10.19 -1.70 10.17
CA ALA A 266 10.66 -1.23 11.47
C ALA A 266 12.17 -1.49 11.67
N TYR A 267 12.65 -2.67 11.26
CA TYR A 267 14.09 -2.96 11.27
C TYR A 267 14.89 -1.98 10.40
N ILE A 268 14.40 -1.66 9.19
CA ILE A 268 15.03 -0.66 8.31
C ILE A 268 15.02 0.73 8.96
N TYR A 269 13.93 1.10 9.63
CA TYR A 269 13.81 2.39 10.31
C TYR A 269 14.88 2.58 11.39
N SER A 270 15.11 1.57 12.24
CA SER A 270 16.12 1.60 13.30
C SER A 270 16.62 0.18 13.64
N PRO A 271 17.70 -0.29 13.00
CA PRO A 271 18.20 -1.65 13.17
C PRO A 271 18.58 -2.02 14.61
N SER A 272 19.06 -1.04 15.39
CA SER A 272 19.46 -1.22 16.79
C SER A 272 18.27 -1.40 17.73
N GLN A 273 17.11 -0.82 17.39
CA GLN A 273 15.90 -0.90 18.20
C GLN A 273 15.03 -2.09 17.82
N PHE A 274 14.99 -2.46 16.54
CA PHE A 274 14.00 -3.39 15.99
C PHE A 274 14.61 -4.70 15.48
N SER A 275 15.69 -5.19 16.09
CA SER A 275 16.31 -6.47 15.71
C SER A 275 15.37 -7.67 15.92
N SER A 276 14.52 -7.65 16.95
CA SER A 276 13.52 -8.71 17.17
C SER A 276 12.44 -8.73 16.09
N TYR A 277 12.10 -7.56 15.52
CA TYR A 277 11.13 -7.48 14.42
C TYR A 277 11.71 -8.15 13.17
N ARG A 278 13.00 -7.91 12.86
CA ARG A 278 13.72 -8.63 11.80
C ARG A 278 13.68 -10.15 12.01
N ASP A 279 13.98 -10.61 13.23
CA ASP A 279 14.02 -12.05 13.52
C ASP A 279 12.64 -12.70 13.33
N THR A 280 11.58 -12.04 13.78
CA THR A 280 10.19 -12.47 13.55
C THR A 280 9.84 -12.49 12.07
N TRP A 281 10.24 -11.47 11.30
CA TRP A 281 10.01 -11.39 9.86
C TRP A 281 10.70 -12.54 9.12
N GLU A 282 11.99 -12.76 9.40
CA GLU A 282 12.77 -13.80 8.74
C GLU A 282 12.18 -15.20 9.05
N ALA A 283 11.72 -15.44 10.28
CA ALA A 283 11.00 -16.66 10.63
C ALA A 283 9.69 -16.79 9.82
N ALA A 284 8.89 -15.73 9.75
CA ALA A 284 7.62 -15.72 9.02
C ALA A 284 7.81 -15.99 7.52
N VAL A 285 8.82 -15.38 6.90
CA VAL A 285 9.16 -15.58 5.48
C VAL A 285 9.60 -17.01 5.21
N ASN A 286 10.53 -17.53 6.01
CA ASN A 286 10.99 -18.92 5.87
C ASN A 286 9.82 -19.91 6.04
N SER A 287 8.94 -19.69 7.01
CA SER A 287 7.75 -20.51 7.24
C SER A 287 6.72 -20.39 6.12
N THR A 288 6.54 -19.20 5.54
CA THR A 288 5.65 -18.96 4.39
C THR A 288 6.13 -19.75 3.18
N ILE A 289 7.42 -19.65 2.84
CA ILE A 289 8.03 -20.39 1.74
C ILE A 289 7.88 -21.91 1.95
N ALA A 290 8.11 -22.38 3.18
CA ALA A 290 8.11 -23.81 3.46
C ALA A 290 6.70 -24.43 3.51
N ASN A 291 5.68 -23.67 3.90
CA ASN A 291 4.36 -24.25 4.25
C ASN A 291 3.17 -23.65 3.50
N LEU A 292 3.22 -22.37 3.10
CA LEU A 292 2.08 -21.68 2.47
C LEU A 292 2.25 -21.52 0.95
N LEU A 293 3.49 -21.53 0.44
CA LEU A 293 3.75 -21.38 -0.99
C LEU A 293 3.26 -22.60 -1.78
N GLN A 294 2.44 -22.34 -2.79
CA GLN A 294 1.91 -23.34 -3.72
C GLN A 294 2.23 -22.93 -5.16
N ASN A 295 2.64 -23.90 -5.97
CA ASN A 295 2.97 -23.68 -7.37
C ASN A 295 1.79 -24.08 -8.27
N THR A 296 1.64 -23.35 -9.37
CA THR A 296 0.76 -23.71 -10.49
C THR A 296 1.50 -23.45 -11.81
N THR A 297 0.94 -23.91 -12.92
CA THR A 297 1.56 -23.77 -14.24
C THR A 297 0.51 -23.37 -15.26
N THR A 298 0.84 -22.42 -16.12
CA THR A 298 -0.01 -22.05 -17.25
C THR A 298 0.02 -23.12 -18.34
N SER A 299 -0.95 -23.10 -19.26
CA SER A 299 -0.93 -23.93 -20.47
C SER A 299 0.32 -23.73 -21.35
N SER A 300 0.96 -22.55 -21.27
CA SER A 300 2.20 -22.25 -21.98
C SER A 300 3.46 -22.77 -21.27
N GLY A 301 3.32 -23.40 -20.10
CA GLY A 301 4.43 -23.94 -19.30
C GLY A 301 5.12 -22.91 -18.41
N GLN A 302 4.53 -21.74 -18.17
CA GLN A 302 5.05 -20.77 -17.21
C GLN A 302 4.75 -21.25 -15.79
N ASN A 303 5.79 -21.37 -14.96
CA ASN A 303 5.61 -21.65 -13.54
C ASN A 303 5.21 -20.38 -12.80
N LEU A 304 4.17 -20.48 -11.98
CA LEU A 304 3.67 -19.42 -11.12
C LEU A 304 3.68 -19.92 -9.68
N ALA A 305 3.85 -19.01 -8.72
CA ALA A 305 3.70 -19.32 -7.30
C ALA A 305 2.77 -18.33 -6.62
N TYR A 306 2.05 -18.87 -5.64
CA TYR A 306 0.99 -18.22 -4.92
C TYR A 306 1.05 -18.62 -3.44
N ILE A 307 0.59 -17.74 -2.54
CA ILE A 307 0.55 -18.01 -1.10
C ILE A 307 -0.86 -18.44 -0.71
N SER A 308 -1.00 -19.68 -0.27
CA SER A 308 -2.23 -20.20 0.31
C SER A 308 -2.48 -19.62 1.70
N THR A 309 -3.74 -19.61 2.12
CA THR A 309 -4.10 -19.38 3.51
C THR A 309 -4.23 -20.70 4.25
N TRP A 310 -4.08 -20.66 5.57
CA TRP A 310 -4.26 -21.82 6.44
C TRP A 310 -5.27 -21.48 7.53
N ASP A 311 -6.24 -22.37 7.75
CA ASP A 311 -7.23 -22.24 8.82
C ASP A 311 -7.52 -23.63 9.41
N ASN A 312 -7.18 -23.81 10.69
CA ASN A 312 -7.41 -25.02 11.47
C ASN A 312 -7.10 -26.33 10.72
N GLY A 313 -5.88 -26.43 10.18
CA GLY A 313 -5.40 -27.61 9.47
C GLY A 313 -5.80 -27.69 7.99
N THR A 314 -6.57 -26.73 7.48
CA THR A 314 -7.03 -26.69 6.09
C THR A 314 -6.32 -25.58 5.32
N PHE A 315 -5.81 -25.90 4.13
CA PHE A 315 -5.27 -24.91 3.21
C PHE A 315 -6.35 -24.44 2.23
N SER A 316 -6.37 -23.14 1.93
CA SER A 316 -7.16 -22.57 0.84
C SER A 316 -6.24 -22.03 -0.25
N SER A 317 -6.44 -22.52 -1.48
CA SER A 317 -5.70 -22.13 -2.68
C SER A 317 -6.32 -20.89 -3.34
N SER A 318 -6.49 -19.81 -2.58
CA SER A 318 -7.08 -18.54 -3.01
C SER A 318 -6.39 -17.37 -2.31
N MET A 319 -6.35 -16.21 -2.96
CA MET A 319 -5.87 -14.97 -2.37
C MET A 319 -6.57 -13.74 -2.96
N GLY A 320 -6.68 -12.67 -2.17
CA GLY A 320 -7.08 -11.34 -2.63
C GLY A 320 -5.92 -10.55 -3.24
N HIS A 321 -6.26 -9.50 -3.99
CA HIS A 321 -5.31 -8.56 -4.59
C HIS A 321 -4.36 -7.94 -3.57
N LEU A 322 -4.84 -7.72 -2.34
CA LEU A 322 -4.05 -7.23 -1.20
C LEU A 322 -2.73 -7.99 -1.07
N VAL A 323 -2.75 -9.32 -1.20
CA VAL A 323 -1.56 -10.19 -1.06
C VAL A 323 -0.46 -9.85 -2.08
N SER A 324 -0.76 -9.14 -3.18
CA SER A 324 0.23 -8.80 -4.19
C SER A 324 1.39 -7.92 -3.70
N PHE A 325 1.29 -7.29 -2.52
CA PHE A 325 2.39 -6.57 -1.86
C PHE A 325 3.56 -7.50 -1.47
N ILE A 326 3.29 -8.79 -1.28
CA ILE A 326 4.24 -9.75 -0.70
C ILE A 326 5.54 -9.85 -1.51
N GLY A 327 5.46 -9.70 -2.84
CA GLY A 327 6.62 -9.70 -3.72
C GLY A 327 7.58 -8.57 -3.34
N GLY A 328 7.05 -7.34 -3.25
CA GLY A 328 7.80 -6.16 -2.81
C GLY A 328 8.36 -6.30 -1.39
N ASN A 329 7.59 -6.90 -0.47
CA ASN A 329 8.05 -7.12 0.89
C ASN A 329 9.24 -8.10 0.96
N PHE A 330 9.16 -9.24 0.27
CA PHE A 330 10.23 -10.23 0.20
C PHE A 330 11.46 -9.66 -0.49
N LEU A 331 11.27 -8.94 -1.60
CA LEU A 331 12.34 -8.24 -2.30
C LEU A 331 13.06 -7.26 -1.38
N LEU A 332 12.33 -6.40 -0.67
CA LEU A 332 12.88 -5.42 0.27
C LEU A 332 13.72 -6.10 1.35
N GLY A 333 13.15 -7.07 2.07
CA GLY A 333 13.87 -7.75 3.14
C GLY A 333 15.03 -8.62 2.65
N GLY A 334 14.88 -9.27 1.50
CA GLY A 334 15.97 -9.99 0.83
C GLY A 334 17.15 -9.07 0.48
N SER A 335 16.88 -7.86 -0.01
CA SER A 335 17.91 -6.86 -0.29
C SER A 335 18.59 -6.37 0.98
N VAL A 336 17.82 -6.04 2.03
CA VAL A 336 18.33 -5.53 3.31
C VAL A 336 19.16 -6.58 4.05
N LEU A 337 18.73 -7.85 4.03
CA LEU A 337 19.40 -8.96 4.70
C LEU A 337 20.42 -9.69 3.82
N GLN A 338 20.62 -9.25 2.58
CA GLN A 338 21.53 -9.88 1.61
C GLN A 338 21.20 -11.37 1.37
N ARG A 339 19.91 -11.68 1.24
CA ARG A 339 19.36 -13.02 1.04
C ARG A 339 18.81 -13.17 -0.37
N GLN A 340 19.65 -13.65 -1.29
CA GLN A 340 19.29 -13.84 -2.69
C GLN A 340 18.13 -14.82 -2.87
N ASP A 341 18.06 -15.86 -2.05
CA ASP A 341 16.97 -16.83 -2.08
C ASP A 341 15.61 -16.18 -1.79
N ILE A 342 15.54 -15.21 -0.86
CA ILE A 342 14.31 -14.47 -0.59
C ILE A 342 13.99 -13.49 -1.75
N ILE A 343 15.02 -12.86 -2.35
CA ILE A 343 14.85 -12.03 -3.55
C ILE A 343 14.24 -12.86 -4.69
N ASP A 344 14.73 -14.07 -4.92
CA ASP A 344 14.23 -14.96 -5.97
C ASP A 344 12.76 -15.34 -5.76
N TYR A 345 12.34 -15.61 -4.51
CA TYR A 345 10.92 -15.82 -4.19
C TYR A 345 10.09 -14.55 -4.37
N GLY A 346 10.63 -13.38 -4.00
CA GLY A 346 9.97 -12.10 -4.23
C GLY A 346 9.70 -11.86 -5.72
N ILE A 347 10.68 -12.12 -6.59
CA ILE A 347 10.51 -12.11 -8.06
C ILE A 347 9.40 -13.07 -8.49
N LEU A 348 9.42 -14.31 -8.01
CA LEU A 348 8.46 -15.33 -8.40
C LEU A 348 7.01 -14.93 -8.03
N LEU A 349 6.82 -14.34 -6.85
CA LEU A 349 5.52 -13.86 -6.37
C LEU A 349 5.04 -12.63 -7.17
N THR A 350 5.94 -11.70 -7.49
CA THR A 350 5.64 -10.55 -8.37
C THR A 350 5.24 -11.00 -9.77
N ASP A 351 5.97 -11.94 -10.36
CA ASP A 351 5.68 -12.49 -11.69
C ASP A 351 4.33 -13.24 -11.70
N GLY A 352 3.95 -13.88 -10.58
CA GLY A 352 2.64 -14.52 -10.39
C GLY A 352 1.44 -13.57 -10.50
N TRP A 353 1.55 -12.37 -9.92
CA TRP A 353 0.52 -11.33 -10.05
C TRP A 353 0.54 -10.63 -11.41
N TYR A 354 1.72 -10.49 -12.04
CA TYR A 354 1.76 -10.05 -13.44
C TYR A 354 1.03 -11.00 -14.38
N ALA A 355 1.04 -12.31 -14.15
CA ALA A 355 0.25 -13.24 -14.95
C ALA A 355 -1.25 -12.92 -14.91
N ALA A 356 -1.79 -12.54 -13.74
CA ALA A 356 -3.19 -12.13 -13.58
C ALA A 356 -3.52 -10.79 -14.25
N TYR A 357 -2.62 -9.80 -14.17
CA TYR A 357 -2.79 -8.51 -14.85
C TYR A 357 -2.71 -8.67 -16.37
N SER A 358 -1.67 -9.35 -16.86
CA SER A 358 -1.43 -9.50 -18.30
C SER A 358 -2.48 -10.40 -18.98
N SER A 359 -3.14 -11.30 -18.25
CA SER A 359 -4.18 -12.17 -18.80
C SER A 359 -5.53 -11.48 -18.97
N SER A 360 -5.84 -10.46 -18.18
CA SER A 360 -7.15 -9.80 -18.26
C SER A 360 -7.29 -8.95 -19.53
N ALA A 361 -8.54 -8.73 -19.93
CA ALA A 361 -8.84 -7.91 -21.11
C ALA A 361 -8.45 -6.43 -20.92
N THR A 362 -8.59 -5.91 -19.69
CA THR A 362 -8.31 -4.50 -19.34
C THR A 362 -6.86 -4.25 -18.92
N LYS A 363 -6.04 -5.30 -18.74
CA LYS A 363 -4.70 -5.22 -18.16
C LYS A 363 -4.67 -4.77 -16.69
N ILE A 364 -5.76 -5.06 -15.98
CA ILE A 364 -5.93 -4.83 -14.56
C ILE A 364 -6.11 -6.19 -13.88
N GLY A 365 -5.48 -6.41 -12.72
CA GLY A 365 -5.64 -7.64 -11.96
C GLY A 365 -6.98 -7.72 -11.22
N PRO A 366 -7.55 -8.92 -11.05
CA PRO A 366 -8.79 -9.12 -10.32
C PRO A 366 -8.61 -8.83 -8.83
N GLY A 367 -9.71 -8.53 -8.13
CA GLY A 367 -9.75 -8.38 -6.68
C GLY A 367 -9.41 -9.66 -5.92
N ALA A 368 -9.59 -10.84 -6.52
CA ALA A 368 -9.14 -12.13 -5.98
C ALA A 368 -9.04 -13.21 -7.06
N LEU A 369 -8.14 -14.17 -6.84
CA LEU A 369 -7.95 -15.34 -7.68
C LEU A 369 -7.82 -16.64 -6.85
N SER A 370 -8.06 -17.77 -7.51
CA SER A 370 -7.89 -19.12 -6.94
C SER A 370 -7.22 -20.04 -7.95
N TRP A 371 -6.39 -20.97 -7.46
CA TRP A 371 -5.72 -22.00 -8.26
C TRP A 371 -6.18 -23.41 -7.89
N ASN A 372 -7.39 -23.53 -7.34
CA ASN A 372 -8.05 -24.81 -7.07
C ASN A 372 -8.81 -25.32 -8.30
N ALA A 373 -8.29 -26.36 -8.96
CA ALA A 373 -8.89 -26.96 -10.16
C ALA A 373 -10.33 -27.46 -9.96
N THR A 374 -10.61 -28.09 -8.82
CA THR A 374 -11.95 -28.63 -8.52
C THR A 374 -12.95 -27.49 -8.35
N ALA A 375 -12.58 -26.46 -7.60
CA ALA A 375 -13.44 -25.28 -7.41
C ALA A 375 -13.64 -24.50 -8.72
N ALA A 376 -12.63 -24.47 -9.60
CA ALA A 376 -12.77 -23.89 -10.93
C ALA A 376 -13.82 -24.64 -11.76
N ALA A 377 -13.83 -25.98 -11.72
CA ALA A 377 -14.81 -26.80 -12.42
C ALA A 377 -16.25 -26.57 -11.89
N ASP A 378 -16.40 -26.51 -10.57
CA ASP A 378 -17.69 -26.23 -9.92
C ASP A 378 -18.22 -24.83 -10.27
N ALA A 379 -17.32 -23.85 -10.46
CA ALA A 379 -17.65 -22.49 -10.87
C ALA A 379 -17.85 -22.31 -12.39
N GLY A 380 -17.63 -23.37 -13.20
CA GLY A 380 -17.69 -23.28 -14.66
C GLY A 380 -16.54 -22.47 -15.29
N GLN A 381 -15.41 -22.36 -14.60
CA GLN A 381 -14.21 -21.63 -15.01
C GLN A 381 -13.03 -22.55 -15.37
N SER A 382 -13.29 -23.82 -15.72
CA SER A 382 -12.26 -24.78 -16.11
C SER A 382 -11.39 -24.28 -17.25
N ASP A 383 -11.97 -23.65 -18.28
CA ASP A 383 -11.20 -23.15 -19.42
C ASP A 383 -10.19 -22.06 -19.00
N GLN A 384 -10.61 -21.15 -18.10
CA GLN A 384 -9.73 -20.12 -17.56
C GLN A 384 -8.61 -20.74 -16.73
N TYR A 385 -8.94 -21.70 -15.86
CA TYR A 385 -7.97 -22.42 -15.05
C TYR A 385 -6.96 -23.20 -15.90
N ASP A 386 -7.42 -23.97 -16.88
CA ASP A 386 -6.55 -24.79 -17.74
C ASP A 386 -5.59 -23.91 -18.55
N GLN A 387 -6.04 -22.71 -18.95
CA GLN A 387 -5.21 -21.76 -19.68
C GLN A 387 -4.17 -21.06 -18.78
N LEU A 388 -4.60 -20.54 -17.63
CA LEU A 388 -3.84 -19.60 -16.80
C LEU A 388 -3.21 -20.23 -15.55
N GLY A 389 -3.62 -21.42 -15.14
CA GLY A 389 -3.27 -22.03 -13.87
C GLY A 389 -4.02 -21.46 -12.66
N PHE A 390 -4.94 -20.51 -12.88
CA PHE A 390 -5.82 -19.88 -11.89
C PHE A 390 -7.12 -19.40 -12.54
N TYR A 391 -8.11 -19.03 -11.74
CA TYR A 391 -9.35 -18.39 -12.19
C TYR A 391 -9.73 -17.24 -11.25
N TYR A 392 -10.54 -16.30 -11.75
CA TYR A 392 -10.96 -15.13 -10.98
C TYR A 392 -12.12 -15.48 -10.04
N THR A 393 -11.95 -15.23 -8.75
CA THR A 393 -13.00 -15.41 -7.72
C THR A 393 -13.67 -14.09 -7.34
N ALA A 394 -12.99 -12.96 -7.58
CA ALA A 394 -13.55 -11.63 -7.42
C ALA A 394 -13.04 -10.75 -8.58
N PRO A 395 -13.82 -10.58 -9.65
CA PRO A 395 -13.35 -9.95 -10.89
C PRO A 395 -13.28 -8.42 -10.83
N GLN A 396 -13.77 -7.78 -9.77
CA GLN A 396 -13.75 -6.33 -9.59
C GLN A 396 -12.33 -5.80 -9.31
N TYR A 397 -12.08 -4.52 -9.57
CA TYR A 397 -10.85 -3.82 -9.16
C TYR A 397 -11.20 -2.50 -8.49
N VAL A 398 -10.68 -2.31 -7.27
CA VAL A 398 -11.01 -1.18 -6.38
C VAL A 398 -9.84 -0.20 -6.26
N LEU A 399 -9.16 0.07 -7.39
CA LEU A 399 -8.07 1.04 -7.47
C LEU A 399 -6.86 0.73 -6.58
N ARG A 400 -6.63 -0.55 -6.25
CA ARG A 400 -5.59 -0.94 -5.31
C ARG A 400 -4.16 -0.89 -5.88
N PRO A 401 -3.14 -0.57 -5.06
CA PRO A 401 -1.78 -0.34 -5.52
C PRO A 401 -0.84 -1.55 -5.42
N GLU A 402 -1.19 -2.62 -4.70
CA GLU A 402 -0.18 -3.54 -4.14
C GLU A 402 0.65 -4.27 -5.22
N THR A 403 0.09 -4.47 -6.42
CA THR A 403 0.84 -5.03 -7.55
C THR A 403 1.82 -4.03 -8.15
N LEU A 404 1.43 -2.75 -8.28
CA LEU A 404 2.32 -1.69 -8.74
C LEU A 404 3.44 -1.45 -7.73
N GLU A 405 3.15 -1.56 -6.43
CA GLU A 405 4.16 -1.54 -5.36
C GLU A 405 5.21 -2.63 -5.61
N SER A 406 4.78 -3.88 -5.78
CA SER A 406 5.68 -5.00 -6.04
C SER A 406 6.53 -4.82 -7.31
N TYR A 407 5.97 -4.28 -8.40
CA TYR A 407 6.75 -3.94 -9.59
C TYR A 407 7.80 -2.88 -9.31
N TYR A 408 7.45 -1.87 -8.51
CA TYR A 408 8.39 -0.83 -8.09
C TYR A 408 9.57 -1.45 -7.34
N TYR A 409 9.34 -2.22 -6.27
CA TYR A 409 10.43 -2.89 -5.54
C TYR A 409 11.25 -3.82 -6.45
N ALA A 410 10.60 -4.59 -7.32
CA ALA A 410 11.28 -5.49 -8.24
C ALA A 410 12.23 -4.75 -9.18
N TYR A 411 11.79 -3.63 -9.77
CA TYR A 411 12.66 -2.77 -10.56
C TYR A 411 13.81 -2.19 -9.74
N ARG A 412 13.53 -1.64 -8.54
CA ARG A 412 14.55 -1.01 -7.69
C ARG A 412 15.66 -1.96 -7.29
N ILE A 413 15.33 -3.23 -7.07
CA ILE A 413 16.25 -4.25 -6.56
C ILE A 413 16.97 -5.01 -7.68
N THR A 414 16.29 -5.28 -8.80
CA THR A 414 16.87 -6.06 -9.91
C THR A 414 17.45 -5.19 -11.02
N GLY A 415 16.94 -3.97 -11.20
CA GLY A 415 17.20 -3.13 -12.36
C GLY A 415 16.59 -3.63 -13.67
N ASP A 416 15.74 -4.67 -13.64
CA ASP A 416 15.13 -5.25 -14.84
C ASP A 416 14.02 -4.34 -15.39
N GLN A 417 14.21 -3.90 -16.63
CA GLN A 417 13.29 -3.01 -17.34
C GLN A 417 11.88 -3.59 -17.49
N LYS A 418 11.71 -4.93 -17.46
CA LYS A 418 10.38 -5.56 -17.60
C LYS A 418 9.38 -5.02 -16.56
N TYR A 419 9.82 -4.76 -15.33
CA TYR A 419 8.96 -4.28 -14.25
C TYR A 419 8.45 -2.84 -14.48
N ARG A 420 9.26 -2.00 -15.14
CA ARG A 420 8.82 -0.68 -15.59
C ARG A 420 7.80 -0.75 -16.70
N ASP A 421 7.94 -1.73 -17.58
CA ASP A 421 7.00 -1.96 -18.69
C ASP A 421 5.68 -2.55 -18.17
N TRP A 422 5.73 -3.45 -17.18
CA TRP A 422 4.54 -4.00 -16.52
C TRP A 422 3.78 -2.95 -15.73
N SER A 423 4.48 -2.11 -14.97
CA SER A 423 3.85 -0.97 -14.29
C SER A 423 3.23 0.00 -15.28
N TRP A 424 3.87 0.24 -16.42
CA TRP A 424 3.30 1.08 -17.47
C TRP A 424 2.05 0.46 -18.11
N GLU A 425 2.05 -0.84 -18.39
CA GLU A 425 0.89 -1.56 -18.90
C GLU A 425 -0.30 -1.48 -17.93
N ALA A 426 -0.06 -1.71 -16.64
CA ALA A 426 -1.07 -1.57 -15.59
C ALA A 426 -1.59 -0.13 -15.49
N PHE A 427 -0.70 0.88 -15.49
CA PHE A 427 -1.08 2.29 -15.49
C PHE A 427 -1.98 2.63 -16.69
N VAL A 428 -1.63 2.19 -17.89
CA VAL A 428 -2.45 2.44 -19.09
C VAL A 428 -3.82 1.78 -18.96
N GLY A 429 -3.88 0.53 -18.47
CA GLY A 429 -5.13 -0.20 -18.25
C GLY A 429 -6.05 0.51 -17.26
N ILE A 430 -5.51 0.91 -16.10
CA ILE A 430 -6.25 1.68 -15.08
C ILE A 430 -6.70 3.02 -15.66
N ASN A 431 -5.79 3.76 -16.29
CA ASN A 431 -6.07 5.09 -16.81
C ASN A 431 -7.16 5.09 -17.89
N SER A 432 -7.21 4.06 -18.75
CA SER A 432 -8.23 3.96 -19.79
C SER A 432 -9.57 3.40 -19.31
N THR A 433 -9.55 2.50 -18.32
CA THR A 433 -10.73 1.73 -17.94
C THR A 433 -11.49 2.35 -16.78
N CYS A 434 -10.78 2.96 -15.83
CA CYS A 434 -11.35 3.51 -14.59
C CYS A 434 -11.76 4.98 -14.69
N TRP A 435 -11.35 5.72 -15.72
CA TRP A 435 -11.66 7.14 -15.86
C TRP A 435 -13.15 7.40 -16.15
N THR A 436 -13.80 8.21 -15.31
CA THR A 436 -15.23 8.55 -15.43
C THR A 436 -15.51 9.86 -16.18
N GLY A 437 -14.47 10.66 -16.41
CA GLY A 437 -14.59 12.07 -16.83
C GLY A 437 -14.46 13.07 -15.68
N SER A 438 -14.64 12.62 -14.43
CA SER A 438 -14.54 13.44 -13.22
C SER A 438 -13.88 12.66 -12.07
N GLY A 439 -12.76 12.00 -12.37
CA GLY A 439 -12.03 11.12 -11.45
C GLY A 439 -11.91 9.68 -11.98
N TYR A 440 -11.36 8.81 -11.14
CA TYR A 440 -11.22 7.37 -11.43
C TYR A 440 -12.08 6.58 -10.46
N ALA A 441 -12.84 5.63 -11.00
CA ALA A 441 -13.76 4.79 -10.24
C ALA A 441 -13.27 3.34 -10.19
N GLU A 442 -13.65 2.65 -9.13
CA GLU A 442 -13.61 1.20 -9.09
C GLU A 442 -14.45 0.59 -10.23
N ILE A 443 -14.07 -0.61 -10.67
CA ILE A 443 -14.74 -1.33 -11.76
C ILE A 443 -15.20 -2.72 -11.31
N ASN A 444 -16.29 -3.23 -11.89
CA ASN A 444 -16.90 -4.50 -11.49
C ASN A 444 -16.27 -5.76 -12.09
N ASN A 445 -15.59 -5.65 -13.24
CA ASN A 445 -15.03 -6.78 -13.96
C ASN A 445 -13.83 -6.38 -14.84
N VAL A 446 -12.64 -6.87 -14.48
CA VAL A 446 -11.39 -6.65 -15.22
C VAL A 446 -11.33 -7.31 -16.60
N ASP A 447 -12.24 -8.22 -16.93
CA ASP A 447 -12.36 -8.81 -18.27
C ASP A 447 -13.36 -8.08 -19.19
N ASP A 448 -14.02 -7.03 -18.70
CA ASP A 448 -14.94 -6.24 -19.52
C ASP A 448 -14.29 -4.91 -19.96
N THR A 449 -13.93 -4.83 -21.24
CA THR A 449 -13.34 -3.61 -21.83
C THR A 449 -14.31 -2.43 -21.94
N ASN A 450 -15.60 -2.65 -21.71
CA ASN A 450 -16.61 -1.59 -21.67
C ASN A 450 -16.74 -1.04 -20.24
N GLN A 451 -15.82 -0.13 -19.87
CA GLN A 451 -15.79 0.52 -18.56
C GLN A 451 -15.72 -0.49 -17.39
N GLY A 452 -14.99 -1.60 -17.58
CA GLY A 452 -14.78 -2.58 -16.53
C GLY A 452 -16.07 -3.20 -16.00
N GLY A 453 -17.12 -3.34 -16.83
CA GLY A 453 -18.41 -3.89 -16.39
C GLY A 453 -19.23 -2.93 -15.54
N GLY A 454 -18.90 -1.63 -15.59
CA GLY A 454 -19.55 -0.56 -14.84
C GLY A 454 -18.75 -0.12 -13.62
N PHE A 455 -19.00 1.13 -13.21
CA PHE A 455 -18.30 1.79 -12.12
C PHE A 455 -19.00 1.61 -10.78
N ASN A 456 -18.21 1.44 -9.71
CA ASN A 456 -18.68 1.76 -8.36
C ASN A 456 -18.22 3.18 -8.02
N ASP A 457 -19.13 3.96 -7.43
CA ASP A 457 -18.98 5.41 -7.29
C ASP A 457 -18.10 5.79 -6.09
N LEU A 458 -16.84 5.36 -6.12
CA LEU A 458 -15.83 5.66 -5.12
C LEU A 458 -14.46 5.83 -5.77
N GLN A 459 -13.74 6.87 -5.35
CA GLN A 459 -12.32 7.05 -5.58
C GLN A 459 -11.63 7.13 -4.22
N ASP A 460 -10.98 6.04 -3.82
CA ASP A 460 -10.28 6.00 -2.54
C ASP A 460 -9.03 6.90 -2.54
N SER A 461 -8.60 7.36 -1.36
CA SER A 461 -7.48 8.28 -1.19
C SER A 461 -6.14 7.64 -1.60
N PHE A 462 -5.99 6.32 -1.42
CA PHE A 462 -4.81 5.57 -1.84
C PHE A 462 -4.56 5.60 -3.35
N LEU A 463 -5.53 5.99 -4.18
CA LEU A 463 -5.25 6.22 -5.61
C LEU A 463 -4.15 7.28 -5.77
N LEU A 464 -4.26 8.39 -5.04
CA LEU A 464 -3.28 9.47 -5.08
C LEU A 464 -2.06 9.18 -4.20
N ALA A 465 -2.24 8.54 -3.04
CA ALA A 465 -1.14 8.19 -2.14
C ALA A 465 -0.23 7.10 -2.72
N GLU A 466 -0.79 6.09 -3.39
CA GLU A 466 -0.07 4.84 -3.66
C GLU A 466 0.00 4.50 -5.14
N VAL A 467 -1.14 4.41 -5.84
CA VAL A 467 -1.18 3.97 -7.24
C VAL A 467 -0.37 4.92 -8.11
N TRP A 468 -0.68 6.22 -8.04
CA TRP A 468 0.05 7.24 -8.80
C TRP A 468 1.48 7.43 -8.30
N LYS A 469 1.75 7.24 -7.01
CA LYS A 469 3.09 7.35 -6.46
C LYS A 469 4.00 6.24 -6.99
N TYR A 470 3.62 4.97 -6.86
CA TYR A 470 4.44 3.86 -7.35
C TYR A 470 4.54 3.84 -8.89
N ALA A 471 3.46 4.15 -9.60
CA ALA A 471 3.49 4.31 -11.06
C ALA A 471 4.44 5.42 -11.52
N TYR A 472 4.59 6.49 -10.74
CA TYR A 472 5.51 7.59 -11.03
C TYR A 472 6.95 7.23 -10.65
N LEU A 473 7.18 6.81 -9.40
CA LEU A 473 8.52 6.58 -8.85
C LEU A 473 9.33 5.55 -9.62
N ILE A 474 8.67 4.49 -10.11
CA ILE A 474 9.32 3.45 -10.92
C ILE A 474 9.84 3.99 -12.26
N GLN A 475 9.29 5.11 -12.74
CA GLN A 475 9.71 5.75 -13.99
C GLN A 475 10.80 6.80 -13.80
N THR A 476 11.00 7.30 -12.58
CA THR A 476 11.97 8.36 -12.27
C THR A 476 13.35 7.84 -11.90
N ASP A 477 14.33 8.74 -11.95
CA ASP A 477 15.73 8.47 -11.60
C ASP A 477 15.94 8.14 -10.11
N ASP A 478 17.17 7.71 -9.79
CA ASP A 478 17.62 7.49 -8.41
C ASP A 478 17.56 8.78 -7.59
N ALA A 479 16.97 8.69 -6.39
CA ALA A 479 16.88 9.78 -5.43
C ALA A 479 16.86 9.22 -4.00
N VAL A 480 17.02 10.07 -3.00
CA VAL A 480 17.13 9.63 -1.59
C VAL A 480 15.85 8.99 -1.04
N TRP A 481 14.69 9.36 -1.58
CA TRP A 481 13.40 8.78 -1.23
C TRP A 481 13.12 7.45 -1.95
N GLN A 482 13.87 7.13 -3.02
CA GLN A 482 13.72 5.85 -3.71
C GLN A 482 14.16 4.71 -2.78
N VAL A 483 13.55 3.54 -2.96
CA VAL A 483 14.05 2.30 -2.33
C VAL A 483 15.48 2.10 -2.80
N GLY A 484 16.36 1.99 -1.81
CA GLY A 484 17.79 1.99 -2.02
C GLY A 484 18.30 0.65 -2.55
N LYS A 485 19.41 0.73 -3.28
CA LYS A 485 20.11 -0.44 -3.79
C LYS A 485 20.98 -1.05 -2.69
N ASN A 486 21.22 -2.36 -2.77
CA ASN A 486 22.06 -3.10 -1.82
C ASN A 486 21.62 -2.94 -0.35
N GLY A 487 20.31 -2.91 -0.09
CA GLY A 487 19.77 -2.89 1.27
C GLY A 487 19.97 -1.60 2.07
N THR A 488 20.47 -0.53 1.47
CA THR A 488 20.73 0.75 2.16
C THR A 488 19.65 1.76 1.83
N ASN A 489 18.81 2.10 2.81
CA ASN A 489 17.66 2.99 2.63
C ASN A 489 17.81 4.27 3.47
N GLN A 490 17.46 5.44 2.91
CA GLN A 490 17.35 6.70 3.66
C GLN A 490 15.90 7.04 4.05
N PHE A 491 14.94 6.43 3.36
CA PHE A 491 13.52 6.46 3.67
C PHE A 491 12.98 5.03 3.68
N VAL A 492 11.94 4.81 4.47
CA VAL A 492 11.14 3.58 4.49
C VAL A 492 9.69 3.97 4.30
N TYR A 493 9.02 3.37 3.30
CA TYR A 493 7.62 3.64 3.02
C TYR A 493 6.75 3.00 4.09
N ASN A 494 5.76 3.70 4.63
CA ASN A 494 4.72 3.08 5.45
C ASN A 494 3.77 2.23 4.56
N THR A 495 2.69 1.67 5.11
CA THR A 495 1.77 0.80 4.35
C THR A 495 0.84 1.57 3.39
N GLU A 496 0.78 2.91 3.48
CA GLU A 496 0.00 3.80 2.60
C GLU A 496 0.95 4.58 1.65
N ALA A 497 2.09 3.96 1.34
CA ALA A 497 3.16 4.51 0.51
C ALA A 497 3.73 5.87 0.97
N HIS A 498 3.63 6.24 2.24
CA HIS A 498 4.25 7.46 2.77
C HIS A 498 5.73 7.24 3.13
N PRO A 499 6.72 7.84 2.44
CA PRO A 499 8.12 7.68 2.78
C PRO A 499 8.46 8.38 4.10
N ILE A 500 8.84 7.61 5.10
CA ILE A 500 9.31 8.07 6.41
C ILE A 500 10.83 8.06 6.44
N LYS A 501 11.45 9.15 6.88
CA LYS A 501 12.92 9.22 6.97
C LYS A 501 13.42 8.25 8.03
N VAL A 502 14.38 7.40 7.67
CA VAL A 502 14.97 6.44 8.64
C VAL A 502 15.67 7.20 9.76
N LYS A 503 15.73 6.59 10.95
CA LYS A 503 16.44 7.18 12.08
C LYS A 503 17.94 7.24 11.73
N GLY A 504 18.50 8.44 11.74
CA GLY A 504 19.94 8.63 11.55
C GLY A 504 20.71 7.92 12.66
N ASN A 505 21.78 7.22 12.29
CA ASN A 505 22.74 6.65 13.24
C ASN A 505 23.53 7.73 13.99
#